data_AF-A0A7W0TW19-F1
#
_entry.id   AF-A0A7W0TW19-F1
#
_cell.length_a   1.000
_cell.length_b   1.000
_cell.length_c   1.000
_cell.angle_alpha   90.00
_cell.angle_beta   90.00
_cell.angle_gamma   90.00
#
_symmetry.space_group_name_H-M   'P 1'
#
loop_
_entity.id
_entity.type
_entity.pdbx_description
1 polymer ?
#
loop_
_entity_poly.entity_id
_entity_poly.type
_entity_poly.pdbx_seq_one_letter_code
_entity_poly.pdbx_strand_id
1 'polypeptide(L)'
;MADPAEWNRGLEPIEPLVEYYVREMGQLGGRLMTALSLLVDLEDSFGWGEQSTQARETVHYSRLLVASVLRVVAATQEEQGDETGLAESIDEMLRRRFPGRNGNDGS
;
A
#
# COMPACT_ATOMS: atom_id res chain seq x y z
N MET A 1 28.65 -19.61 -12.06
CA MET A 1 27.30 -19.06 -11.83
C MET A 1 27.05 -19.19 -10.33
N ALA A 2 27.07 -18.08 -9.60
CA ALA A 2 26.77 -18.09 -8.17
C ALA A 2 25.26 -18.26 -7.98
N ASP A 3 24.87 -19.07 -6.99
CA ASP A 3 23.50 -19.35 -6.63
C ASP A 3 22.81 -18.05 -6.15
N PRO A 4 21.60 -17.67 -6.61
CA PRO A 4 20.86 -16.52 -6.09
C PRO A 4 20.72 -16.51 -4.56
N ALA A 5 20.77 -17.69 -3.93
CA ALA A 5 20.78 -17.85 -2.48
C ALA A 5 22.08 -17.37 -1.80
N GLU A 6 23.23 -17.39 -2.48
CA GLU A 6 24.49 -16.84 -1.95
C GLU A 6 24.53 -15.31 -1.97
N TRP A 7 23.77 -14.67 -2.87
CA TRP A 7 23.72 -13.20 -2.95
C TRP A 7 22.95 -12.56 -1.79
N ASN A 8 22.04 -13.32 -1.16
CA ASN A 8 21.19 -12.85 -0.07
C ASN A 8 21.67 -13.27 1.33
N ARG A 9 22.84 -13.93 1.45
CA ARG A 9 23.46 -14.17 2.77
C ARG A 9 23.91 -12.84 3.37
N GLY A 10 23.17 -12.34 4.35
CA GLY A 10 23.49 -11.11 5.10
C GLY A 10 22.58 -9.92 4.80
N LEU A 11 21.60 -10.07 3.92
CA LEU A 11 20.49 -9.12 3.77
C LEU A 11 19.31 -9.60 4.62
N GLU A 12 19.54 -9.82 5.92
CA GLU A 12 18.40 -9.91 6.83
C GLU A 12 17.69 -8.54 6.80
N PRO A 13 16.37 -8.51 6.53
CA PRO A 13 15.63 -7.28 6.63
C PRO A 13 15.85 -6.72 8.03
N ILE A 14 16.39 -5.50 8.12
CA ILE A 14 16.45 -4.79 9.38
C ILE A 14 14.98 -4.57 9.78
N GLU A 15 14.48 -5.40 10.69
CA GLU A 15 13.07 -5.46 11.09
C GLU A 15 12.46 -4.07 11.37
N PRO A 16 13.18 -3.14 12.04
CA PRO A 16 12.73 -1.75 12.21
C PRO A 16 12.48 -0.98 10.90
N LEU A 17 13.27 -1.23 9.84
CA LEU A 17 13.08 -0.61 8.53
C LEU A 17 11.85 -1.19 7.82
N VAL A 18 11.62 -2.49 7.93
CA VAL A 18 10.42 -3.13 7.37
C VAL A 18 9.17 -2.61 8.05
N GLU A 19 9.13 -2.56 9.37
CA GLU A 19 8.01 -1.98 10.14
C GLU A 19 7.78 -0.51 9.78
N TYR A 20 8.85 0.26 9.64
CA TYR A 20 8.78 1.65 9.18
C TYR A 20 8.14 1.73 7.79
N TYR A 21 8.62 0.96 6.82
CA TYR A 21 8.08 0.98 5.46
C TYR A 21 6.63 0.51 5.41
N VAL A 22 6.26 -0.55 6.13
CA VAL A 22 4.87 -1.04 6.19
C VAL A 22 3.96 0.04 6.77
N ARG A 23 4.37 0.71 7.84
CA ARG A 23 3.61 1.81 8.44
C ARG A 23 3.45 3.00 7.48
N GLU A 24 4.53 3.41 6.82
CA GLU A 24 4.50 4.54 5.89
C GLU A 24 3.67 4.22 4.63
N MET A 25 3.80 3.00 4.09
CA MET A 25 3.03 2.54 2.93
C MET A 25 1.54 2.39 3.27
N GLY A 26 1.19 1.94 4.48
CA GLY A 26 -0.19 1.89 4.95
C GLY A 26 -0.86 3.28 5.05
N GLN A 27 -0.08 4.35 5.16
CA GLN A 27 -0.59 5.73 5.17
C GLN A 27 -0.52 6.41 3.80
N LEU A 28 0.16 5.81 2.83
CA LEU A 28 0.44 6.42 1.53
C LEU A 28 -0.84 6.79 0.78
N GLY A 29 -1.84 5.91 0.75
CA GLY A 29 -3.13 6.17 0.11
C GLY A 29 -3.84 7.40 0.70
N GLY A 30 -3.87 7.52 2.02
CA GLY A 30 -4.44 8.68 2.71
C GLY A 30 -3.69 9.98 2.43
N ARG A 31 -2.36 9.94 2.39
CA ARG A 31 -1.53 11.11 2.05
C ARG A 31 -1.73 11.56 0.60
N LEU A 32 -1.85 10.62 -0.34
CA LEU A 32 -2.14 10.90 -1.74
C LEU A 32 -3.53 11.50 -1.93
N MET A 33 -4.56 11.00 -1.22
CA MET A 33 -5.89 11.58 -1.22
C MET A 33 -5.90 13.03 -0.69
N THR A 34 -5.20 13.29 0.41
CA THR A 34 -5.06 14.66 0.96
C THR A 34 -4.36 15.58 -0.04
N ALA A 35 -3.25 15.13 -0.65
CA ALA A 35 -2.54 15.91 -1.66
C ALA A 35 -3.42 16.21 -2.87
N LEU A 36 -4.22 15.24 -3.32
CA LEU A 36 -5.16 15.41 -4.43
C LEU A 36 -6.22 16.47 -4.09
N SER A 37 -6.81 16.41 -2.89
CA SER A 37 -7.79 17.40 -2.43
C SER A 37 -7.20 18.82 -2.43
N LEU A 38 -6.01 19.00 -1.86
CA LEU A 38 -5.34 20.29 -1.81
C LEU A 38 -5.07 20.88 -3.19
N LEU A 39 -4.70 20.04 -4.16
CA LEU A 39 -4.46 20.48 -5.54
C LEU A 39 -5.75 20.89 -6.26
N VAL A 40 -6.86 20.20 -6.00
CA VAL A 40 -8.18 20.59 -6.52
C VAL A 40 -8.66 21.89 -5.88
N ASP A 41 -8.55 22.00 -4.55
CA ASP A 41 -8.94 23.21 -3.81
C ASP A 41 -8.15 24.45 -4.27
N LEU A 42 -6.88 24.26 -4.63
CA LEU A 42 -6.04 25.32 -5.19
C LEU A 42 -6.52 25.76 -6.59
N GLU A 43 -6.93 24.82 -7.44
CA GLU A 43 -7.47 25.13 -8.77
C GLU A 43 -8.82 25.87 -8.70
N ASP A 44 -9.62 25.59 -7.67
CA ASP A 44 -10.92 26.21 -7.42
C ASP A 44 -10.81 27.54 -6.65
N SER A 45 -9.60 27.90 -6.20
CA SER A 45 -9.38 29.09 -5.36
C SER A 45 -9.55 30.41 -6.12
N PHE A 46 -10.04 31.43 -5.43
CA PHE A 46 -10.19 32.77 -5.99
C PHE A 46 -8.81 33.33 -6.38
N GLY A 47 -8.69 33.87 -7.60
CA GLY A 47 -7.42 34.38 -8.14
C GLY A 47 -6.53 33.32 -8.81
N TRP A 48 -6.96 32.05 -8.88
CA TRP A 48 -6.21 31.00 -9.59
C TRP A 48 -5.99 31.32 -11.08
N GLY A 49 -6.99 31.92 -11.72
CA GLY A 49 -6.91 32.34 -13.13
C GLY A 49 -5.84 33.42 -13.40
N GLU A 50 -5.42 34.16 -12.37
CA GLU A 50 -4.42 35.24 -12.47
C GLU A 50 -2.99 34.73 -12.26
N GLN A 51 -2.82 33.45 -11.90
CA GLN A 51 -1.51 32.83 -11.76
C GLN A 51 -0.80 32.66 -13.10
N SER A 52 0.53 32.59 -13.05
CA SER A 52 1.36 32.37 -14.24
C SER A 52 0.96 31.05 -14.92
N THR A 53 1.11 30.99 -16.25
CA THR A 53 0.86 29.75 -17.01
C THR A 53 1.68 28.58 -16.48
N GLN A 54 2.94 28.83 -16.11
CA GLN A 54 3.80 27.81 -15.52
C GLN A 54 3.27 27.29 -14.18
N ALA A 55 2.76 28.16 -13.31
CA ALA A 55 2.17 27.74 -12.02
C ALA A 55 0.91 26.89 -12.25
N ARG A 56 0.05 27.31 -13.19
CA ARG A 56 -1.17 26.59 -13.54
C ARG A 56 -0.88 25.20 -14.11
N GLU A 57 0.05 25.11 -15.05
CA GLU A 57 0.50 23.83 -15.62
C GLU A 57 1.12 22.92 -14.56
N THR A 58 1.95 23.48 -13.67
CA THR A 58 2.61 22.70 -12.61
C THR A 58 1.60 22.03 -11.67
N VAL A 59 0.59 22.77 -11.24
CA VAL A 59 -0.48 22.23 -10.38
C VAL A 59 -1.32 21.20 -11.13
N HIS A 60 -1.68 21.49 -12.38
CA HIS A 60 -2.41 20.55 -13.23
C HIS A 60 -1.68 19.21 -13.39
N TYR A 61 -0.38 19.24 -13.74
CA TYR A 61 0.42 18.04 -13.90
C TYR A 61 0.68 17.32 -12.56
N SER A 62 0.86 18.07 -11.47
CA SER A 62 0.98 17.49 -10.13
C SER A 62 -0.29 16.73 -9.75
N ARG A 63 -1.47 17.27 -10.08
CA ARG A 63 -2.77 16.62 -9.83
C ARG A 63 -2.89 15.32 -10.62
N LEU A 64 -2.54 15.35 -11.91
CA LEU A 64 -2.56 14.16 -12.76
C LEU A 64 -1.59 13.08 -12.25
N LEU A 65 -0.40 13.48 -11.80
CA LEU A 65 0.58 12.56 -11.23
C LEU A 65 0.06 11.92 -9.94
N VAL A 66 -0.46 12.71 -9.00
CA VAL A 66 -1.01 12.20 -7.74
C VAL A 66 -2.18 11.26 -7.99
N ALA A 67 -3.10 11.61 -8.89
CA ALA A 67 -4.21 10.73 -9.28
C ALA A 67 -3.73 9.41 -9.90
N SER A 68 -2.71 9.47 -10.75
CA SER A 68 -2.10 8.27 -11.36
C SER A 68 -1.48 7.36 -10.32
N VAL A 69 -0.67 7.91 -9.39
CA VAL A 69 -0.05 7.14 -8.31
C VAL A 69 -1.10 6.56 -7.37
N LEU A 70 -2.13 7.34 -7.01
CA LEU A 70 -3.23 6.87 -6.18
C LEU A 70 -3.95 5.67 -6.81
N ARG A 71 -4.15 5.68 -8.13
CA ARG A 71 -4.75 4.55 -8.85
C ARG A 71 -3.89 3.28 -8.75
N VAL A 72 -2.57 3.41 -8.89
CA VAL A 72 -1.65 2.28 -8.73
C VAL A 72 -1.67 1.77 -7.29
N VAL A 73 -1.60 2.67 -6.31
CA VAL A 73 -1.63 2.34 -4.88
C VAL A 73 -2.95 1.67 -4.46
N ALA A 74 -4.08 2.10 -5.03
CA ALA A 74 -5.37 1.46 -4.80
C ALA A 74 -5.41 0.04 -5.40
N ALA A 75 -4.97 -0.13 -6.64
CA ALA A 75 -4.91 -1.45 -7.29
C ALA A 75 -4.02 -2.43 -6.51
N THR A 76 -2.86 -1.98 -6.01
CA THR A 76 -1.98 -2.84 -5.20
C THR A 76 -2.58 -3.21 -3.84
N GLN A 77 -3.42 -2.36 -3.25
CA GLN A 77 -4.11 -2.67 -2.00
C GLN A 77 -5.30 -3.61 -2.20
N GLU A 78 -6.00 -3.52 -3.33
CA GLU A 78 -7.04 -4.50 -3.70
C GLU A 78 -6.44 -5.90 -3.87
N GLU A 79 -5.31 -6.03 -4.58
CA GLU A 79 -4.60 -7.31 -4.75
C GLU A 79 -4.15 -7.91 -3.41
N GLN A 80 -3.62 -7.09 -2.49
CA GLN A 80 -3.21 -7.55 -1.15
C GLN A 80 -4.38 -7.89 -0.23
N GLY A 81 -5.50 -7.14 -0.33
CA GLY A 81 -6.73 -7.41 0.40
C GLY A 81 -7.41 -8.71 -0.03
N ASP A 82 -7.32 -9.05 -1.32
CA ASP A 82 -7.86 -10.29 -1.88
C ASP A 82 -6.98 -11.50 -1.48
N GLU A 83 -5.66 -11.37 -1.43
CA GLU A 83 -4.76 -12.42 -0.95
C GLU A 83 -4.87 -12.69 0.57
N THR A 84 -5.01 -11.65 1.39
CA THR A 84 -5.20 -11.80 2.84
C THR A 84 -6.59 -12.35 3.19
N GLY A 85 -7.64 -11.94 2.47
CA GLY A 85 -8.98 -12.50 2.60
C GLY A 85 -9.06 -13.96 2.12
N LEU A 86 -8.35 -14.32 1.06
CA LEU A 86 -8.24 -15.71 0.60
C LEU A 86 -7.47 -16.58 1.62
N ALA A 87 -6.36 -16.09 2.16
CA ALA A 87 -5.58 -16.80 3.18
C ALA A 87 -6.38 -17.02 4.48
N GLU A 88 -7.10 -16.00 4.96
CA GLU A 88 -7.99 -16.14 6.13
C GLU A 88 -9.16 -17.10 5.84
N SER A 89 -9.73 -17.06 4.64
CA SER A 89 -10.81 -17.97 4.25
C SER A 89 -10.33 -19.42 4.11
N ILE A 90 -9.08 -19.65 3.66
CA ILE A 90 -8.45 -20.97 3.61
C ILE A 90 -8.14 -21.47 5.02
N ASP A 91 -7.61 -20.63 5.91
CA ASP A 91 -7.32 -21.00 7.30
C ASP A 91 -8.61 -21.32 8.08
N GLU A 92 -9.66 -20.52 7.92
CA GLU A 92 -11.00 -20.77 8.45
C GLU A 92 -11.60 -22.09 7.90
N MET A 93 -11.39 -22.38 6.62
CA MET A 93 -11.85 -23.62 5.98
C MET A 93 -11.09 -24.86 6.49
N LEU A 94 -9.78 -24.75 6.69
CA LEU A 94 -8.94 -25.82 7.26
C LEU A 94 -9.30 -26.08 8.73
N ARG A 95 -9.56 -25.02 9.50
CA ARG A 95 -9.99 -25.10 10.90
C ARG A 95 -11.36 -25.76 11.07
N ARG A 96 -12.29 -25.50 10.15
CA ARG A 96 -13.61 -26.16 10.10
C ARG A 96 -13.52 -27.62 9.65
N ARG A 97 -12.53 -27.97 8.82
CA ARG A 97 -12.35 -29.33 8.30
C ARG A 97 -11.63 -30.27 9.27
N PHE A 98 -10.85 -29.73 10.20
CA PHE A 98 -10.16 -30.50 11.24
C PHE A 98 -10.43 -29.96 12.65
N PRO A 99 -11.68 -30.05 13.16
CA PRO A 99 -11.96 -29.69 14.53
C PRO A 99 -11.42 -30.79 15.47
N GLY A 100 -10.23 -30.57 16.01
CA GLY A 100 -9.71 -31.33 17.15
C GLY A 100 -9.00 -32.64 16.81
N ARG A 101 -7.66 -32.61 16.88
CA ARG A 101 -6.84 -33.76 17.29
C ARG A 101 -5.80 -33.35 18.34
N ASN A 102 -6.22 -32.53 19.31
CA ASN A 102 -5.46 -32.25 20.52
C ASN A 102 -6.36 -32.49 21.73
N GLY A 103 -6.35 -33.72 22.21
CA GLY A 103 -7.03 -34.13 23.43
C GLY A 103 -7.02 -35.66 23.50
N ASN A 104 -6.37 -36.20 24.54
CA ASN A 104 -6.11 -37.62 24.82
C ASN A 104 -4.91 -38.19 24.01
N ASP A 105 -3.79 -38.58 24.62
CA ASP A 105 -3.70 -39.50 25.75
C ASP A 105 -2.68 -39.07 26.81
N GLY A 106 -3.18 -38.82 28.01
CA GLY A 106 -2.43 -39.06 29.24
C GLY A 106 -3.05 -40.26 29.93
N SER A 107 -2.34 -41.39 29.95
CA SER A 107 -2.32 -42.44 30.98
C SER A 107 -1.36 -43.54 30.56
#